data_AF-A0A516RK88-F1
#
_entry.id   AF-A0A516RK88-F1
#
_cell.length_a   1.000
_cell.length_b   1.000
_cell.length_c   1.000
_cell.angle_alpha   90.00
_cell.angle_beta   90.00
_cell.angle_gamma   90.00
#
_symmetry.space_group_name_H-M   'P 1'
#
loop_
_entity.id
_entity.type
_entity.pdbx_description
1 polymer ?
#
loop_
_entity_poly.entity_id
_entity_poly.type
_entity_poly.pdbx_seq_one_letter_code
_entity_poly.pdbx_strand_id
1 'polypeptide(L)'
;MTLLAVLLATGALVTAASGAAHTPSSSGRTDAPAPVPSRSGTPTSTVDRVADFYGAYIDVLHDTGDGRLALALRGHYLTAGLRHSLARWESTHHKDGVLRAKGVPTAWKAVHNDSGMGHCWSRVTLTWKDSGNRVHRTPLMVQSDLTTRLISAIEADT
;
A
#
# COMPACT_ATOMS: atom_id res chain seq x y z
N MET A 1 51.48 -32.83 -30.71
CA MET A 1 50.22 -33.23 -31.38
C MET A 1 49.91 -32.16 -32.41
N THR A 2 50.03 -32.54 -33.68
CA THR A 2 49.86 -31.69 -34.87
C THR A 2 48.41 -31.71 -35.33
N LEU A 3 47.91 -30.56 -35.78
CA LEU A 3 47.03 -30.28 -36.96
C LEU A 3 46.06 -29.13 -36.64
N LEU A 4 46.17 -27.95 -37.26
CA LEU A 4 45.85 -27.57 -38.65
C LEU A 4 44.35 -27.26 -38.85
N ALA A 5 44.02 -26.01 -39.16
CA ALA A 5 42.89 -25.69 -40.02
C ALA A 5 43.16 -24.37 -40.76
N VAL A 6 43.46 -24.51 -42.04
CA VAL A 6 43.62 -23.45 -43.04
C VAL A 6 42.24 -23.08 -43.61
N LEU A 7 42.14 -21.80 -43.94
CA LEU A 7 41.11 -21.05 -44.64
C LEU A 7 40.54 -21.72 -45.91
N LEU A 8 39.23 -21.62 -46.14
CA LEU A 8 38.64 -21.59 -47.48
C LEU A 8 37.50 -20.56 -47.56
N ALA A 9 37.60 -19.68 -48.56
CA ALA A 9 36.60 -18.70 -48.96
C ALA A 9 35.76 -19.24 -50.12
N THR A 10 34.46 -18.90 -50.18
CA THR A 10 33.70 -18.46 -51.38
C THR A 10 32.22 -18.25 -51.03
N GLY A 11 31.60 -17.24 -51.65
CA GLY A 11 30.34 -16.63 -51.21
C GLY A 11 29.09 -17.02 -52.00
N ALA A 12 27.99 -16.28 -51.75
CA ALA A 12 26.91 -15.98 -52.68
C ALA A 12 25.91 -15.02 -52.00
N LEU A 13 25.60 -13.91 -52.68
CA LEU A 13 24.48 -13.01 -52.38
C LEU A 13 23.17 -13.64 -52.85
N VAL A 14 22.13 -13.67 -52.01
CA VAL A 14 20.73 -13.77 -52.45
C VAL A 14 19.88 -12.83 -51.60
N THR A 15 19.29 -11.85 -52.28
CA THR A 15 18.25 -10.93 -51.82
C THR A 15 16.89 -11.64 -51.79
N ALA A 16 16.12 -11.49 -50.71
CA ALA A 16 14.70 -11.84 -50.71
C ALA A 16 13.88 -10.84 -49.87
N ALA A 17 12.73 -10.47 -50.44
CA ALA A 17 12.00 -9.23 -50.24
C ALA A 17 11.17 -9.14 -48.94
N SER A 18 11.02 -7.92 -48.44
CA SER A 18 10.10 -7.55 -47.36
C SER A 18 8.64 -7.67 -47.81
N GLY A 19 7.96 -8.74 -47.39
CA GLY A 19 6.50 -8.87 -47.49
C GLY A 19 5.83 -8.23 -46.27
N ALA A 20 5.50 -6.95 -46.33
CA ALA A 20 4.65 -6.30 -45.34
C ALA A 20 3.19 -6.72 -45.56
N ALA A 21 2.72 -7.72 -44.80
CA ALA A 21 1.31 -8.02 -44.67
C ALA A 21 0.62 -6.87 -43.94
N HIS A 22 -0.12 -6.05 -44.69
CA HIS A 22 -0.99 -5.02 -44.15
C HIS A 22 -2.24 -5.70 -43.58
N THR A 23 -2.25 -5.97 -42.28
CA THR A 23 -3.48 -6.24 -41.56
C THR A 23 -4.25 -4.92 -41.43
N PRO A 24 -5.53 -4.84 -41.84
CA PRO A 24 -6.34 -3.67 -41.56
C PRO A 24 -6.60 -3.64 -40.05
N SER A 25 -5.91 -2.74 -39.36
CA SER A 25 -6.23 -2.37 -37.98
C SER A 25 -7.67 -1.86 -37.94
N SER A 26 -8.57 -2.71 -37.44
CA SER A 26 -9.93 -2.31 -37.10
C SER A 26 -9.86 -1.32 -35.94
N SER A 27 -9.78 -0.04 -36.27
CA SER A 27 -9.90 1.09 -35.34
C SER A 27 -11.36 1.23 -34.90
N GLY A 28 -11.88 0.22 -34.21
CA GLY A 28 -13.11 0.28 -33.45
C GLY A 28 -12.79 0.46 -31.99
N ARG A 29 -12.30 1.65 -31.60
CA ARG A 29 -12.24 2.01 -30.17
C ARG A 29 -13.66 2.38 -29.76
N THR A 30 -14.44 1.38 -29.35
CA THR A 30 -15.59 1.63 -28.46
C THR A 30 -15.04 2.31 -27.21
N ASP A 31 -15.45 3.55 -26.97
CA ASP A 31 -15.27 4.25 -25.69
C ASP A 31 -16.02 3.46 -24.62
N ALA A 32 -15.35 2.48 -24.03
CA ALA A 32 -15.85 1.86 -22.82
C ALA A 32 -15.84 2.95 -21.72
N PRO A 33 -16.94 3.10 -20.96
CA PRO A 33 -16.97 4.05 -19.86
C PRO A 33 -15.79 3.77 -18.92
N ALA A 34 -15.13 4.85 -18.46
CA ALA A 34 -14.07 4.72 -17.48
C ALA A 34 -14.59 3.90 -16.28
N PRO A 35 -13.85 2.89 -15.80
CA PRO A 35 -14.32 2.04 -14.73
C PRO A 35 -14.66 2.89 -13.50
N VAL A 36 -15.85 2.67 -12.96
CA VAL A 36 -16.29 3.33 -11.71
C VAL A 36 -15.35 2.90 -10.57
N PRO A 37 -14.87 3.80 -9.72
CA PRO A 37 -14.05 3.41 -8.58
C PRO A 37 -14.87 2.55 -7.61
N SER A 38 -14.51 1.28 -7.49
CA SER A 38 -15.10 0.36 -6.52
C SER A 38 -14.07 -0.08 -5.49
N ARG A 39 -14.49 -0.26 -4.23
CA ARG A 39 -13.69 -0.88 -3.17
C ARG A 39 -14.40 -2.15 -2.71
N SER A 40 -13.62 -3.20 -2.50
CA SER A 40 -14.10 -4.49 -2.00
C SER A 40 -13.28 -4.87 -0.77
N GLY A 41 -13.88 -5.66 0.12
CA GLY A 41 -13.21 -6.16 1.31
C GLY A 41 -13.97 -7.30 1.94
N THR A 42 -13.36 -7.95 2.93
CA THR A 42 -13.95 -9.07 3.67
C THR A 42 -13.73 -8.87 5.17
N PRO A 43 -14.71 -9.24 6.02
CA PRO A 43 -14.54 -9.09 7.47
C PRO A 43 -13.43 -9.98 8.05
N THR A 44 -13.00 -11.01 7.32
CA THR A 44 -11.98 -11.98 7.74
C THR A 44 -10.56 -11.60 7.34
N SER A 45 -10.37 -10.64 6.42
CA SER A 45 -9.05 -10.16 6.01
C SER A 45 -8.47 -9.19 7.05
N THR A 46 -7.24 -9.45 7.50
CA THR A 46 -6.51 -8.53 8.39
C THR A 46 -6.14 -7.23 7.68
N VAL A 47 -5.79 -7.29 6.39
CA VAL A 47 -5.45 -6.10 5.60
C VAL A 47 -6.68 -5.21 5.41
N ASP A 48 -7.85 -5.79 5.15
CA ASP A 48 -9.10 -5.03 5.02
C ASP A 48 -9.48 -4.42 6.37
N ARG A 49 -9.32 -5.17 7.47
CA ARG A 49 -9.57 -4.64 8.82
C ARG A 49 -8.63 -3.49 9.20
N VAL A 50 -7.37 -3.51 8.75
CA VAL A 50 -6.43 -2.37 8.88
C VAL A 50 -6.92 -1.19 8.03
N ALA A 51 -7.35 -1.43 6.79
CA ALA A 51 -7.89 -0.40 5.91
C ALA A 51 -9.15 0.27 6.53
N ASP A 52 -10.08 -0.54 7.03
CA ASP A 52 -11.31 -0.08 7.69
C ASP A 52 -11.00 0.77 8.94
N PHE A 53 -10.03 0.33 9.76
CA PHE A 53 -9.59 1.10 10.91
C PHE A 53 -9.04 2.48 10.52
N TYR A 54 -8.06 2.53 9.62
CA TYR A 54 -7.46 3.82 9.23
C TYR A 54 -8.46 4.71 8.51
N GLY A 55 -9.34 4.16 7.67
CA GLY A 55 -10.46 4.88 7.07
C GLY A 55 -11.33 5.56 8.10
N ALA A 56 -11.96 4.77 8.96
CA ALA A 56 -12.87 5.30 9.98
C ALA A 56 -12.16 6.22 10.98
N TYR A 57 -10.93 5.89 11.38
CA TYR A 57 -10.18 6.69 12.35
C TYR A 57 -9.82 8.06 11.79
N ILE A 58 -9.33 8.12 10.55
CA ILE A 58 -8.98 9.38 9.89
C ILE A 58 -10.23 10.22 9.62
N ASP A 59 -11.35 9.62 9.19
CA ASP A 59 -12.62 10.33 9.00
C ASP A 59 -13.09 10.98 10.31
N VAL A 60 -13.06 10.25 11.42
CA VAL A 60 -13.45 10.79 12.74
C VAL A 60 -12.54 11.93 13.19
N LEU A 61 -11.23 11.79 13.00
CA LEU A 61 -10.28 12.85 13.33
C LEU A 61 -10.47 14.09 12.44
N HIS A 62 -10.79 13.90 11.16
CA HIS A 62 -11.05 14.98 10.23
C HIS A 62 -12.34 15.74 10.60
N ASP A 63 -13.41 15.01 10.92
CA ASP A 63 -14.74 15.59 11.12
C ASP A 63 -14.94 16.18 12.52
N THR A 64 -14.41 15.50 13.54
CA THR A 64 -14.70 15.79 14.94
C THR A 64 -13.47 15.93 15.82
N GLY A 65 -12.28 15.62 15.30
CA GLY A 65 -11.04 15.59 16.05
C GLY A 65 -10.94 14.42 17.03
N ASP A 66 -10.00 14.54 17.96
CA ASP A 66 -9.81 13.56 19.02
C ASP A 66 -11.02 13.55 19.98
N GLY A 67 -11.56 12.37 20.27
CA GLY A 67 -12.74 12.27 21.13
C GLY A 67 -13.20 10.85 21.40
N ARG A 68 -14.42 10.72 21.97
CA ARG A 68 -14.97 9.44 22.41
C ARG A 68 -15.05 8.40 21.29
N LEU A 69 -15.39 8.82 20.06
CA LEU A 69 -15.50 7.92 18.92
C LEU A 69 -14.12 7.43 18.46
N ALA A 70 -13.12 8.32 18.40
CA ALA A 70 -11.73 7.93 18.12
C ALA A 70 -11.21 6.92 19.14
N LEU A 71 -11.51 7.11 20.42
CA LEU A 71 -11.18 6.17 21.49
C LEU A 71 -11.93 4.83 21.35
N ALA A 72 -13.20 4.85 20.96
CA ALA A 72 -13.99 3.65 20.71
C ALA A 72 -13.44 2.83 19.53
N LEU A 73 -13.05 3.49 18.43
CA LEU A 73 -12.38 2.84 17.30
C LEU A 73 -11.07 2.19 17.74
N ARG A 74 -10.22 2.91 18.48
CA ARG A 74 -9.00 2.34 19.06
C ARG A 74 -9.32 1.11 19.92
N GLY A 75 -10.37 1.18 20.74
CA GLY A 75 -10.83 0.05 21.57
C GLY A 75 -11.30 -1.16 20.77
N HIS A 76 -11.90 -0.96 19.59
CA HIS A 76 -12.42 -2.02 18.74
C HIS A 76 -11.35 -2.70 17.88
N TYR A 77 -10.39 -1.92 17.35
CA TYR A 77 -9.44 -2.40 16.35
C TYR A 77 -8.07 -2.74 16.92
N LEU A 78 -7.67 -2.14 18.05
CA LEU A 78 -6.35 -2.32 18.63
C LEU A 78 -6.39 -3.26 19.83
N THR A 79 -5.33 -4.05 19.99
CA THR A 79 -5.11 -4.81 21.23
C THR A 79 -4.98 -3.86 22.44
N ALA A 80 -5.31 -4.35 23.64
CA ALA A 80 -5.12 -3.58 24.86
C ALA A 80 -3.64 -3.22 25.10
N GLY A 81 -2.73 -4.14 24.78
CA GLY A 81 -1.28 -3.91 24.87
C GLY A 81 -0.81 -2.76 23.97
N LEU A 82 -1.27 -2.73 22.72
CA LEU A 82 -0.97 -1.64 21.80
C LEU A 82 -1.55 -0.31 22.30
N ARG A 83 -2.80 -0.28 22.79
CA ARG A 83 -3.38 0.95 23.33
C ARG A 83 -2.55 1.54 24.47
N HIS A 84 -2.03 0.69 25.36
CA HIS A 84 -1.15 1.14 26.44
C HIS A 84 0.21 1.64 25.93
N SER A 85 0.82 0.97 24.95
CA SER A 85 2.10 1.42 24.39
C SER A 85 1.97 2.73 23.63
N LEU A 86 0.86 2.91 22.89
CA LEU A 86 0.52 4.16 22.23
C LEU A 86 0.34 5.28 23.25
N ALA A 87 -0.48 5.10 24.29
CA ALA A 87 -0.69 6.12 25.32
C ALA A 87 0.63 6.57 25.97
N ARG A 88 1.54 5.64 26.25
CA ARG A 88 2.89 5.96 26.74
C ARG A 88 3.67 6.78 25.72
N TRP A 89 3.70 6.35 24.47
CA TRP A 89 4.41 7.07 23.42
C TRP A 89 3.86 8.48 23.19
N GLU A 90 2.54 8.63 23.15
CA GLU A 90 1.81 9.89 22.98
C GLU A 90 2.14 10.87 24.11
N SER A 91 2.25 10.38 25.35
CA SER A 91 2.63 11.20 26.52
C SER A 91 4.03 11.80 26.38
N THR A 92 4.97 11.09 25.73
CA THR A 92 6.34 11.56 25.52
C THR A 92 6.47 12.45 24.28
N HIS A 93 5.72 12.16 23.22
CA HIS A 93 5.94 12.78 21.90
C HIS A 93 4.94 13.89 21.55
N HIS A 94 3.82 13.99 22.28
CA HIS A 94 2.76 14.96 22.04
C HIS A 94 2.28 14.96 20.57
N LYS A 95 2.07 13.75 20.06
CA LYS A 95 1.65 13.40 18.69
C LYS A 95 0.65 12.26 18.80
N ASP A 96 -0.22 12.10 17.81
CA ASP A 96 -1.06 10.91 17.72
C ASP A 96 -0.16 9.69 17.45
N GLY A 97 -0.26 8.66 18.28
CA GLY A 97 0.59 7.47 18.22
C GLY A 97 0.23 6.50 17.10
N VAL A 98 -1.03 6.47 16.67
CA VAL A 98 -1.48 5.69 15.50
C VAL A 98 -0.91 6.31 14.23
N LEU A 99 -0.96 7.64 14.12
CA LEU A 99 -0.48 8.38 12.95
C LEU A 99 1.02 8.68 12.96
N ARG A 100 1.66 8.56 14.13
CA ARG A 100 3.05 8.95 14.41
C ARG A 100 3.36 10.42 14.07
N ALA A 101 2.34 11.28 14.08
CA ALA A 101 2.43 12.65 13.58
C ALA A 101 1.51 13.62 14.34
N LYS A 102 1.62 14.91 14.02
CA LYS A 102 0.65 15.93 14.43
C LYS A 102 -0.34 16.15 13.29
N GLY A 103 -1.61 16.37 13.62
CA GLY A 103 -2.68 16.62 12.64
C GLY A 103 -3.20 15.36 11.97
N VAL A 104 -3.98 15.55 10.92
CA VAL A 104 -4.75 14.48 10.25
C VAL A 104 -4.28 14.34 8.80
N PRO A 105 -4.00 13.11 8.32
CA PRO A 105 -3.58 12.90 6.94
C PRO A 105 -4.74 13.14 5.97
N THR A 106 -4.40 13.62 4.78
CA THR A 106 -5.36 13.90 3.69
C THR A 106 -5.76 12.66 2.89
N ALA A 107 -4.94 11.61 2.93
CA ALA A 107 -5.24 10.32 2.34
C ALA A 107 -4.43 9.21 3.01
N TRP A 108 -4.88 7.97 2.84
CA TRP A 108 -4.21 6.78 3.34
C TRP A 108 -4.30 5.65 2.32
N LYS A 109 -3.35 4.72 2.38
CA LYS A 109 -3.36 3.47 1.61
C LYS A 109 -2.83 2.35 2.47
N ALA A 110 -3.61 1.28 2.64
CA ALA A 110 -3.15 0.05 3.26
C ALA A 110 -2.86 -1.00 2.19
N VAL A 111 -1.72 -1.70 2.30
CA VAL A 111 -1.39 -2.84 1.46
C VAL A 111 -0.84 -3.97 2.33
N HIS A 112 -1.10 -5.20 1.91
CA HIS A 112 -0.40 -6.36 2.47
C HIS A 112 1.11 -6.19 2.29
N ASN A 113 1.89 -6.57 3.30
CA ASN A 113 3.35 -6.57 3.22
C ASN A 113 3.91 -7.99 3.42
N ASP A 114 3.55 -8.66 4.51
CA ASP A 114 4.03 -10.02 4.81
C ASP A 114 3.09 -10.74 5.80
N SER A 115 3.26 -12.04 6.03
CA SER A 115 2.57 -12.81 7.08
C SER A 115 3.35 -14.04 7.52
N GLY A 116 3.29 -14.36 8.81
CA GLY A 116 4.03 -15.46 9.42
C GLY A 116 3.94 -15.44 10.94
N MET A 117 4.26 -16.58 11.58
CA MET A 117 4.32 -16.71 13.04
C MET A 117 3.04 -16.23 13.78
N GLY A 118 1.87 -16.42 13.18
CA GLY A 118 0.59 -15.97 13.77
C GLY A 118 0.29 -14.48 13.56
N HIS A 119 1.04 -13.79 12.72
CA HIS A 119 0.88 -12.37 12.45
C HIS A 119 0.78 -12.04 10.95
N CYS A 120 0.18 -10.90 10.66
CA CYS A 120 0.13 -10.29 9.34
C CYS A 120 0.64 -8.85 9.45
N TRP A 121 1.52 -8.46 8.53
CA TRP A 121 2.02 -7.10 8.40
C TRP A 121 1.40 -6.42 7.20
N SER A 122 0.89 -5.22 7.42
CA SER A 122 0.40 -4.32 6.39
C SER A 122 1.22 -3.05 6.38
N ARG A 123 1.60 -2.55 5.20
CA ARG A 123 2.18 -1.22 5.06
C ARG A 123 1.04 -0.21 4.88
N VAL A 124 0.94 0.75 5.80
CA VAL A 124 0.00 1.86 5.71
C VAL A 124 0.77 3.12 5.33
N THR A 125 0.45 3.71 4.18
CA THR A 125 1.04 4.97 3.73
C THR A 125 0.08 6.11 4.00
N LEU A 126 0.45 7.01 4.91
CA LEU A 126 -0.29 8.23 5.20
C LEU A 126 0.22 9.35 4.30
N THR A 127 -0.68 10.14 3.72
CA THR A 127 -0.37 11.24 2.82
C THR A 127 -0.80 12.56 3.45
N TRP A 128 0.12 13.50 3.49
CA TRP A 128 -0.03 14.79 4.15
C TRP A 128 0.14 15.91 3.13
N LYS A 129 -0.54 17.03 3.37
CA LYS A 129 -0.32 18.28 2.65
C LYS A 129 0.03 19.37 3.64
N ASP A 130 1.15 20.04 3.44
CA ASP A 130 1.49 21.23 4.21
C ASP A 130 0.81 22.49 3.64
N SER A 131 0.99 23.62 4.31
CA SER A 131 0.44 24.92 3.89
C SER A 131 0.96 25.43 2.54
N GLY A 132 2.08 24.87 2.05
CA GLY A 132 2.64 25.15 0.72
C GLY A 132 2.14 24.18 -0.36
N ASN A 133 1.14 23.36 -0.06
CA ASN A 133 0.63 22.29 -0.93
C ASN A 133 1.67 21.22 -1.27
N ARG A 134 2.75 21.11 -0.46
CA ARG A 134 3.74 20.05 -0.62
C ARG A 134 3.18 18.76 -0.06
N VAL A 135 3.14 17.74 -0.90
CA VAL A 135 2.72 16.40 -0.51
C VAL A 135 3.91 15.65 0.08
N HIS A 136 3.76 15.12 1.28
CA HIS A 136 4.70 14.15 1.86
C HIS A 136 3.97 12.90 2.34
N ARG A 137 4.71 11.80 2.47
CA ARG A 137 4.15 10.50 2.85
C ARG A 137 4.92 9.90 4.02
N THR A 138 4.18 9.32 4.95
CA THR A 138 4.73 8.58 6.09
C THR A 138 4.28 7.13 5.96
N PRO A 139 5.19 6.20 5.66
CA PRO A 139 4.87 4.78 5.71
C PRO A 139 4.94 4.28 7.17
N LEU A 140 3.96 3.46 7.52
CA LEU A 140 3.85 2.77 8.79
C LEU A 140 3.81 1.27 8.52
N MET A 141 4.54 0.52 9.33
CA MET A 141 4.39 -0.93 9.41
C MET A 141 3.38 -1.26 10.49
N VAL A 142 2.31 -1.96 10.11
CA VAL A 142 1.17 -2.28 10.98
C VAL A 142 1.07 -3.79 11.10
N GLN A 143 1.27 -4.30 12.31
CA GLN A 143 1.15 -5.73 12.63
C GLN A 143 -0.24 -6.04 13.16
N SER A 144 -0.84 -7.11 12.68
CA SER A 144 -2.08 -7.69 13.17
C SER A 144 -1.83 -9.11 13.68
N ASP A 145 -2.52 -9.49 14.75
CA ASP A 145 -2.61 -10.87 15.22
C ASP A 145 -3.62 -11.65 14.36
N LEU A 146 -3.23 -12.80 13.79
CA LEU A 146 -4.09 -13.56 12.87
C LEU A 146 -5.26 -14.25 13.58
N THR A 147 -5.13 -14.54 14.88
CA THR A 147 -6.16 -15.23 15.66
C THR A 147 -7.32 -14.28 16.00
N THR A 148 -6.98 -13.11 16.51
CA THR A 148 -7.93 -12.07 16.96
C THR A 148 -8.27 -11.07 15.86
N ARG A 149 -7.43 -10.97 14.82
CA ARG A 149 -7.44 -9.93 13.77
C ARG A 149 -7.25 -8.51 14.30
N LEU A 150 -6.84 -8.34 15.56
CA LEU A 150 -6.58 -7.02 16.13
C LEU A 150 -5.19 -6.54 15.76
N ILE A 151 -5.07 -5.22 15.62
CA ILE A 151 -3.78 -4.56 15.39
C ILE A 151 -3.00 -4.60 16.71
N SER A 152 -1.80 -5.18 16.65
CA SER A 152 -0.94 -5.46 17.80
C SER A 152 0.29 -4.57 17.85
N ALA A 153 0.75 -4.03 16.72
CA ALA A 153 1.85 -3.07 16.66
C ALA A 153 1.68 -2.07 15.51
N ILE A 154 2.20 -0.85 15.71
CA ILE A 154 2.29 0.20 14.69
C ILE A 154 3.65 0.86 14.85
N GLU A 155 4.46 0.86 13.79
CA GLU A 155 5.82 1.42 13.79
C GLU A 155 6.03 2.27 12.54
N ALA A 156 6.90 3.27 12.62
CA ALA A 156 7.32 3.99 11.42
C ALA A 156 8.23 3.09 10.58
N ASP A 157 7.96 2.99 9.27
CA ASP A 157 8.79 2.24 8.33
C ASP A 157 9.85 3.20 7.79
N THR A 158 11.07 3.16 8.35
CA THR A 158 12.16 4.10 8.00
C THR A 158 13.00 3.62 6.85
#